data_AF-A0A3C1LNH6-F1
#
_entry.id   AF-A0A3C1LNH6-F1
#
_cell.length_a   1.000
_cell.length_b   1.000
_cell.length_c   1.000
_cell.angle_alpha   90.00
_cell.angle_beta   90.00
_cell.angle_gamma   90.00
#
_symmetry.space_group_name_H-M   'P 1'
#
loop_
_entity.id
_entity.type
_entity.pdbx_description
1 polymer ?
#
loop_
_entity_poly.entity_id
_entity_poly.type
_entity_poly.pdbx_seq_one_letter_code
_entity_poly.pdbx_strand_id
1 'polypeptide(L)' 'GRIYIKYGEPDYVSHPDPIPERSYPTIVWSYQRDKKEFIFVDYSGYGQYTLWNKDEEFD' A
#
# COMPACT_ATOMS: atom_id res chain seq x y z
N GLY A 1 -0.38 2.45 -11.39
CA GLY A 1 0.26 1.48 -10.48
C GLY A 1 -0.19 0.09 -10.86
N ARG A 2 0.74 -0.89 -10.92
CA ARG A 2 0.46 -2.27 -11.35
C ARG A 2 -0.68 -2.93 -10.57
N ILE A 3 -0.74 -2.70 -9.25
CA ILE A 3 -1.76 -3.25 -8.37
C ILE A 3 -3.17 -2.88 -8.85
N TYR A 4 -3.42 -1.61 -9.18
CA TYR A 4 -4.72 -1.15 -9.68
C TYR A 4 -5.10 -1.82 -11.02
N ILE A 5 -4.13 -2.08 -11.90
CA ILE A 5 -4.39 -2.75 -13.18
C ILE A 5 -4.77 -4.23 -12.95
N LYS A 6 -4.15 -4.88 -11.98
CA LYS A 6 -4.34 -6.32 -11.70
C LYS A 6 -5.61 -6.59 -10.88
N TYR A 7 -5.89 -5.76 -9.89
CA TYR A 7 -6.96 -6.00 -8.90
C TYR A 7 -8.11 -4.99 -8.97
N GLY A 8 -7.97 -3.90 -9.75
CA GLY A 8 -8.97 -2.85 -9.83
C GLY A 8 -8.90 -1.86 -8.67
N GLU A 9 -10.06 -1.29 -8.31
CA GLU A 9 -10.20 -0.41 -7.15
C GLU A 9 -10.17 -1.24 -5.84
N PRO A 10 -9.43 -0.79 -4.81
CA PRO A 10 -9.43 -1.47 -3.52
C PRO A 10 -10.80 -1.34 -2.82
N ASP A 11 -11.15 -2.34 -2.02
CA ASP A 11 -12.37 -2.28 -1.19
C ASP A 11 -12.22 -1.22 -0.08
N TYR A 12 -11.00 -1.02 0.42
CA TYR A 12 -10.70 -0.03 1.45
C TYR A 12 -9.32 0.61 1.23
N VAL A 13 -9.24 1.91 1.54
CA VAL A 13 -7.99 2.68 1.53
C VAL A 13 -7.76 3.25 2.93
N SER A 14 -6.65 2.87 3.55
CA SER A 14 -6.23 3.37 4.87
C SER A 14 -5.03 4.30 4.76
N HIS A 15 -4.97 5.28 5.66
CA HIS A 15 -3.83 6.17 5.85
C HIS A 15 -3.38 6.06 7.31
N PRO A 16 -2.64 4.98 7.66
CA PRO A 16 -2.25 4.78 9.05
C PRO A 16 -1.33 5.91 9.50
N ASP A 17 -1.53 6.37 10.74
CA ASP A 17 -0.62 7.32 11.36
C ASP A 17 0.81 6.75 11.38
N PRO A 18 1.82 7.58 11.10
CA PRO A 18 3.21 7.15 11.20
C PRO A 18 3.51 6.77 12.66
N ILE A 19 3.73 5.48 12.91
CA ILE A 19 4.23 5.02 14.21
C ILE A 19 5.70 5.46 14.37
N PRO A 20 6.23 5.62 15.60
CA PRO A 20 7.60 6.09 15.83
C PRO A 20 8.68 5.31 15.06
N GLU A 21 8.42 4.03 14.78
CA GLU A 21 9.30 3.13 14.03
C GLU A 21 9.10 3.20 12.50
N ARG A 22 8.03 3.84 12.02
CA ARG A 22 7.72 4.07 10.60
C ARG A 22 7.37 5.55 10.38
N SER A 23 8.41 6.38 10.28
CA SER A 23 8.26 7.84 10.09
C SER A 23 7.78 8.25 8.70
N TYR A 24 7.67 7.32 7.74
CA TYR A 24 7.28 7.62 6.37
C TYR A 24 5.75 7.55 6.21
N PRO A 25 5.12 8.50 5.48
CA PRO A 25 3.70 8.40 5.12
C PRO A 25 3.40 7.09 4.40
N THR A 26 2.29 6.46 4.75
CA THR A 26 1.85 5.21 4.14
C THR A 26 0.39 5.26 3.69
N ILE A 27 0.10 4.50 2.64
CA ILE A 27 -1.24 4.22 2.16
C ILE A 27 -1.37 2.70 2.07
N VAL A 28 -2.43 2.15 2.63
CA VAL A 28 -2.73 0.72 2.54
C VAL A 28 -3.98 0.53 1.70
N TRP A 29 -3.88 -0.33 0.68
CA TRP A 29 -5.00 -0.76 -0.14
C TRP A 29 -5.37 -2.19 0.24
N SER A 30 -6.60 -2.40 0.66
CA SER A 30 -7.10 -3.72 1.08
C SER A 30 -8.13 -4.25 0.08
N TYR A 31 -7.96 -5.51 -0.33
CA TYR A 31 -8.83 -6.27 -1.22
C TYR A 31 -9.38 -7.48 -0.46
N GLN A 32 -10.57 -7.33 0.13
CA GLN A 32 -11.19 -8.29 1.04
C GLN A 32 -11.51 -9.61 0.34
N ARG A 33 -11.95 -9.55 -0.93
CA ARG A 33 -12.29 -10.74 -1.71
C ARG A 33 -11.07 -11.64 -1.94
N ASP A 34 -9.93 -11.02 -2.21
CA ASP A 34 -8.66 -11.71 -2.51
C ASP A 34 -7.81 -11.94 -1.26
N LYS A 35 -8.22 -11.39 -0.11
CA LYS A 35 -7.44 -11.37 1.14
C LYS A 35 -6.02 -10.82 0.93
N LYS A 36 -5.90 -9.77 0.13
CA LYS A 36 -4.63 -9.11 -0.19
C LYS A 36 -4.61 -7.70 0.37
N GLU A 37 -3.45 -7.29 0.86
CA GLU A 37 -3.17 -5.91 1.24
C GLU A 37 -1.90 -5.43 0.54
N PHE A 38 -1.90 -4.18 0.10
CA PHE A 38 -0.73 -3.59 -0.54
C PHE A 38 -0.37 -2.30 0.18
N ILE A 39 0.88 -2.25 0.66
CA ILE A 39 1.40 -1.14 1.45
C ILE A 39 2.26 -0.28 0.54
N PHE A 40 1.85 0.97 0.39
CA PHE A 40 2.59 1.97 -0.36
C PHE A 40 3.23 2.96 0.62
N VAL A 41 4.52 3.23 0.43
CA VAL A 41 5.31 4.09 1.32
C VAL A 41 5.94 5.22 0.51
N ASP A 42 5.80 6.45 0.97
CA ASP A 42 6.51 7.60 0.44
C ASP A 42 7.77 7.88 1.28
N TYR A 43 8.91 7.36 0.81
CA TYR A 43 10.21 7.57 1.46
C TYR A 43 10.74 8.99 1.29
N SER A 44 10.24 9.72 0.31
CA SER A 44 10.77 11.00 -0.12
C SER A 44 10.07 12.18 0.53
N GLY A 45 8.82 12.00 0.97
CA GLY A 45 7.95 13.05 1.50
C GLY A 45 7.33 13.94 0.41
N TYR A 46 7.50 13.62 -0.87
CA TYR A 46 6.98 14.40 -2.01
C TYR A 46 5.74 13.78 -2.66
N GLY A 47 5.06 12.84 -1.99
CA GLY A 47 3.91 12.11 -2.50
C GLY A 47 4.26 10.97 -3.46
N GLN A 48 5.52 10.55 -3.49
CA GLN A 48 5.99 9.48 -4.38
C GLN A 48 5.92 8.12 -3.69
N TYR A 49 4.72 7.56 -3.68
CA TYR A 49 4.43 6.28 -3.05
C TYR A 49 4.99 5.10 -3.85
N THR A 50 5.70 4.22 -3.16
CA THR A 50 6.29 2.99 -3.73
C THR A 50 5.74 1.75 -3.03
N LEU A 51 5.51 0.68 -3.78
CA LEU A 51 5.03 -0.59 -3.21
C LEU A 51 6.14 -1.22 -2.35
N TRP A 52 5.83 -1.45 -1.08
CA TRP A 52 6.76 -1.97 -0.09
C TRP A 52 6.74 -3.50 0.01
N ASN A 53 5.56 -4.10 0.16
CA ASN A 53 5.36 -5.55 0.30
C ASN A 53 5.25 -6.25 -1.07
N LYS A 54 6.28 -6.11 -1.92
CA LYS A 54 6.26 -6.71 -3.27
C LYS A 54 6.16 -8.23 -3.25
N ASP A 55 6.73 -8.89 -2.25
CA ASP A 55 6.75 -10.35 -2.16
C ASP A 55 5.33 -10.93 -2.00
N GLU A 56 4.45 -10.22 -1.29
CA GLU A 56 3.03 -10.60 -1.14
C GLU A 56 2.22 -10.51 -2.45
N GLU A 57 2.74 -9.84 -3.49
CA GLU A 57 2.15 -9.86 -4.83
C GLU A 57 2.29 -11.24 -5.51
N PHE A 58 3.33 -12.01 -5.15
CA PHE A 58 3.73 -13.25 -5.84
C PHE A 58 3.43 -14.54 -5.07
N ASP A 59 3.05 -14.45 -3.79
CA ASP A 59 2.49 -15.55 -2.98
C ASP A 59 1.03 -15.86 -3.36
#